data_AF-A0A1Y3GG19-F1
#
_entry.id   AF-A0A1Y3GG19-F1
#
_cell.length_a   1.000
_cell.length_b   1.000
_cell.length_c   1.000
_cell.angle_alpha   90.00
_cell.angle_beta   90.00
_cell.angle_gamma   90.00
#
_symmetry.space_group_name_H-M   'P 1'
#
loop_
_entity.id
_entity.type
_entity.pdbx_description
1 polymer ?
#
loop_
_entity_poly.entity_id
_entity_poly.type
_entity_poly.pdbx_seq_one_letter_code
_entity_poly.pdbx_strand_id
1 'polypeptide(L)'
;MSMGIDEVFDRIQESEVDLSKEEFVDRVEEKVGELGGLCDRDTAAKLVAKDIGVESGDGPVEISEIDGEGETVSFKGKVVDVHGVRTFERDDGSVGRVANLELGDESGEIRLVLWDGMADLVKTSEIEVGDVLNVRNAKTKDGYSGIEVNVGGGSRIEKIDSSEVSYERETTKISGITDELSNVHVAGEILDVTPTKEFTKKDGDIGKVKSIKIGDETGKIKVSLWDENAEKQLEVGDRVLIQHGYTKERYGELEINVGYRGKINKTDRDVNYQAETTPINQIEPGKQYDVIGNITGIQETKTFQKKDGTEGKVTNIYIDDGTEEIRAALWNEHTQKIQQLEIGDIIRIEDTKAKEGYQNQTELNVGWNSTINKIESEIKEIRGDISQVRGGTKIDTKGTVISKNIIDDGTGCIKIPNQELPEIGTTVRIKGTAERQGSTHTVKPQKIEKTHQDPEDIERILEEANTITNKTQNNQKKPKNKQK
;
A
#
# COMPACT_ATOMS: atom_id res chain seq x y z
N MET A 1 18.66 -26.16 36.74
CA MET A 1 18.93 -27.30 37.65
C MET A 1 19.19 -28.53 36.79
N SER A 2 20.03 -29.48 37.21
CA SER A 2 20.17 -30.75 36.46
C SER A 2 18.83 -31.46 36.48
N MET A 3 18.29 -31.81 35.32
CA MET A 3 17.10 -32.65 35.26
C MET A 3 17.37 -33.97 35.98
N GLY A 4 16.52 -34.29 36.95
CA GLY A 4 16.61 -35.58 37.64
C GLY A 4 16.16 -36.73 36.74
N ILE A 5 16.59 -37.94 37.09
CA ILE A 5 16.17 -39.19 36.42
C ILE A 5 14.65 -39.31 36.23
N ASP A 6 13.86 -38.77 37.16
CA ASP A 6 12.39 -38.78 37.11
C ASP A 6 11.84 -37.88 35.98
N GLU A 7 12.41 -36.70 35.76
CA GLU A 7 11.97 -35.78 34.70
C GLU A 7 12.30 -36.33 33.30
N VAL A 8 13.42 -37.06 33.16
CA VAL A 8 13.75 -37.77 31.92
C VAL A 8 12.75 -38.90 31.67
N PHE A 9 12.31 -39.59 32.72
CA PHE A 9 11.32 -40.65 32.60
C PHE A 9 9.92 -40.12 32.24
N ASP A 10 9.50 -39.00 32.82
CA ASP A 10 8.22 -38.37 32.50
C ASP A 10 8.14 -38.02 31.00
N ARG A 11 9.23 -37.51 30.40
CA ARG A 11 9.30 -37.27 28.94
C ARG A 11 9.25 -38.52 28.08
N ILE A 12 9.76 -39.65 28.58
CA ILE A 12 9.62 -40.94 27.88
C ILE A 12 8.14 -41.37 27.90
N GLN A 13 7.42 -41.16 29.00
CA GLN A 13 5.98 -41.47 29.10
C GLN A 13 5.12 -40.59 28.18
N GLU A 14 5.56 -39.37 27.88
CA GLU A 14 4.90 -38.48 26.91
C GLU A 14 5.16 -38.88 25.45
N SER A 15 6.12 -39.77 25.19
CA SER A 15 6.42 -40.31 23.86
C SER A 15 5.61 -41.57 23.54
N GLU A 16 5.57 -42.01 22.28
CA GLU A 16 4.92 -43.28 21.89
C GLU A 16 5.71 -44.55 22.31
N VAL A 17 6.75 -44.39 23.15
CA VAL A 17 7.61 -45.49 23.60
C VAL A 17 7.06 -46.14 24.86
N ASP A 18 6.62 -47.40 24.75
CA ASP A 18 6.20 -48.21 25.90
C ASP A 18 7.44 -48.72 26.66
N LEU A 19 7.83 -48.00 27.72
CA LEU A 19 8.93 -48.35 28.61
C LEU A 19 8.51 -48.13 30.06
N SER A 20 8.62 -49.15 30.90
CA SER A 20 8.30 -49.01 32.33
C SER A 20 9.40 -48.27 33.10
N LYS A 21 9.04 -47.69 34.25
CA LYS A 21 9.99 -46.97 35.12
C LYS A 21 11.14 -47.85 35.59
N GLU A 22 10.83 -49.10 35.90
CA GLU A 22 11.81 -50.09 36.36
C GLU A 22 12.82 -50.41 35.24
N GLU A 23 12.34 -50.69 34.03
CA GLU A 23 13.21 -50.96 32.87
C GLU A 23 14.05 -49.74 32.46
N PHE A 24 13.51 -48.53 32.60
CA PHE A 24 14.26 -47.31 32.35
C PHE A 24 15.42 -47.17 33.34
N VAL A 25 15.16 -47.30 34.65
CA VAL A 25 16.19 -47.20 35.70
C VAL A 25 17.26 -48.28 35.52
N ASP A 26 16.88 -49.51 35.19
CA ASP A 26 17.84 -50.59 34.94
C ASP A 26 18.79 -50.27 33.79
N ARG A 27 18.28 -49.72 32.68
CA ARG A 27 19.11 -49.27 31.56
C ARG A 27 20.02 -48.10 31.94
N VAL A 28 19.58 -47.22 32.83
CA VAL A 28 20.42 -46.12 33.34
C VAL A 28 21.59 -46.67 34.16
N GLU A 29 21.34 -47.61 35.08
CA GLU A 29 22.41 -48.23 35.88
C GLU A 29 23.39 -49.03 35.01
N GLU A 30 22.89 -49.76 34.01
CA GLU A 30 23.75 -50.44 33.03
C GLU A 30 24.65 -49.43 32.31
N LYS A 31 24.08 -48.32 31.82
CA LYS A 31 24.82 -47.27 31.12
C LYS A 31 25.87 -46.59 32.01
N VAL A 32 25.57 -46.34 33.28
CA VAL A 32 26.56 -45.82 34.26
C VAL A 32 27.71 -46.82 34.45
N GLY A 33 27.39 -48.12 34.52
CA GLY A 33 28.37 -49.19 34.63
C GLY A 33 29.27 -49.31 33.40
N GLU A 34 28.71 -49.27 32.19
CA GLU A 34 29.43 -49.31 30.91
C GLU A 34 30.44 -48.16 30.79
N LEU A 35 30.05 -46.96 31.24
CA LEU A 35 30.86 -45.75 31.17
C LEU A 35 31.89 -45.65 32.32
N GLY A 36 31.97 -46.66 33.19
CA GLY A 36 33.05 -46.78 34.18
C GLY A 36 33.15 -45.61 35.15
N GLY A 37 32.01 -44.98 35.49
CA GLY A 37 31.97 -43.81 36.38
C GLY A 37 32.38 -42.48 35.72
N LEU A 38 32.54 -42.44 34.39
CA LEU A 38 32.76 -41.19 33.63
C LEU A 38 31.48 -40.36 33.46
N CYS A 39 30.34 -40.90 33.86
CA CYS A 39 29.01 -40.35 33.63
C CYS A 39 28.18 -40.51 34.90
N ASP A 40 27.47 -39.47 35.32
CA ASP A 40 26.50 -39.54 36.42
C ASP A 40 25.16 -40.13 35.95
N ARG A 41 24.28 -40.46 36.89
CA ARG A 41 22.96 -41.05 36.60
C ARG A 41 22.09 -40.15 35.73
N ASP A 42 22.13 -38.84 35.94
CA ASP A 42 21.34 -37.87 35.17
C ASP A 42 21.79 -37.84 33.70
N THR A 43 23.10 -37.85 33.46
CA THR A 43 23.67 -37.88 32.10
C THR A 43 23.43 -39.26 31.45
N ALA A 44 23.55 -40.34 32.21
CA ALA A 44 23.23 -41.68 31.74
C ALA A 44 21.74 -41.83 31.38
N ALA A 45 20.84 -41.23 32.15
CA ALA A 45 19.40 -41.16 31.85
C ALA A 45 19.13 -40.50 30.50
N LYS A 46 19.80 -39.38 30.21
CA LYS A 46 19.71 -38.70 28.91
C LYS A 46 20.28 -39.55 27.76
N LEU A 47 21.35 -40.31 28.00
CA LEU A 47 21.88 -41.23 26.99
C LEU A 47 20.92 -42.39 26.71
N VAL A 48 20.28 -42.96 27.73
CA VAL A 48 19.30 -44.03 27.58
C VAL A 48 18.07 -43.54 26.82
N ALA A 49 17.54 -42.37 27.17
CA ALA A 49 16.43 -41.76 26.45
C ALA A 49 16.78 -41.52 24.97
N LYS A 50 18.00 -41.04 24.68
CA LYS A 50 18.49 -40.92 23.30
C LYS A 50 18.59 -42.27 22.57
N ASP A 51 19.07 -43.32 23.23
CA ASP A 51 19.21 -44.66 22.63
C ASP A 51 17.86 -45.27 22.23
N ILE A 52 16.78 -44.89 22.91
CA ILE A 52 15.40 -45.32 22.59
C ILE A 52 14.65 -44.32 21.69
N GLY A 53 15.34 -43.31 21.15
CA GLY A 53 14.77 -42.34 20.23
C GLY A 53 13.97 -41.20 20.89
N VAL A 54 14.07 -41.05 22.22
CA VAL A 54 13.42 -39.97 22.98
C VAL A 54 14.43 -38.85 23.24
N GLU A 55 14.15 -37.67 22.71
CA GLU A 55 14.98 -36.49 23.00
C GLU A 55 14.85 -36.10 24.47
N SER A 56 15.98 -36.08 25.15
CA SER A 56 16.09 -35.94 26.61
C SER A 56 16.71 -34.60 27.03
N GLY A 57 16.95 -33.71 26.06
CA GLY A 57 17.16 -32.29 26.33
C GLY A 57 15.83 -31.65 26.72
N ASP A 58 15.88 -30.49 27.40
CA ASP A 58 14.72 -29.62 27.54
C ASP A 58 14.09 -29.46 26.15
N GLY A 59 12.86 -29.97 26.02
CA GLY A 59 12.12 -29.92 24.77
C GLY A 59 11.97 -28.47 24.30
N PRO A 60 11.42 -28.23 23.10
CA PRO A 60 11.20 -26.87 22.66
C PRO A 60 10.34 -26.13 23.69
N VAL A 61 10.90 -25.08 24.30
CA VAL A 61 10.17 -24.15 25.16
C VAL A 61 9.55 -23.04 24.31
N GLU A 62 8.55 -22.36 24.85
CA GLU A 62 8.05 -21.12 24.27
C GLU A 62 9.10 -20.02 24.39
N ILE A 63 9.16 -19.12 23.40
CA ILE A 63 10.11 -18.01 23.40
C ILE A 63 9.95 -17.12 24.64
N SER A 64 8.73 -16.92 25.13
CA SER A 64 8.47 -16.07 26.30
C SER A 64 9.02 -16.63 27.61
N GLU A 65 9.32 -17.93 27.67
CA GLU A 65 9.90 -18.60 28.84
C GLU A 65 11.43 -18.48 28.89
N ILE A 66 12.06 -17.92 27.86
CA ILE A 66 13.52 -17.75 27.78
C ILE A 66 13.93 -16.46 28.50
N ASP A 67 14.10 -16.53 29.82
CA ASP A 67 14.33 -15.36 30.69
C ASP A 67 15.57 -15.43 31.61
N GLY A 68 16.31 -16.55 31.61
CA GLY A 68 17.54 -16.72 32.40
C GLY A 68 18.83 -16.56 31.59
N GLU A 69 19.87 -15.95 32.17
CA GLU A 69 21.22 -15.92 31.57
C GLU A 69 21.97 -17.26 31.77
N GLY A 70 22.67 -17.73 30.74
CA GLY A 70 23.55 -18.89 30.82
C GLY A 70 22.84 -20.25 30.77
N GLU A 71 21.53 -20.24 30.52
CA GLU A 71 20.71 -21.41 30.33
C GLU A 71 20.94 -22.03 28.95
N THR A 72 20.67 -23.33 28.86
CA THR A 72 20.69 -24.05 27.59
C THR A 72 19.26 -24.32 27.17
N VAL A 73 18.83 -23.72 26.08
CA VAL A 73 17.45 -23.76 25.61
C VAL A 73 17.37 -24.41 24.23
N SER A 74 16.23 -25.04 23.97
CA SER A 74 15.80 -25.46 22.65
C SER A 74 14.42 -24.85 22.41
N PHE A 75 14.14 -24.38 21.20
CA PHE A 75 12.85 -23.79 20.85
C PHE A 75 12.67 -23.82 19.33
N LYS A 76 11.43 -23.66 18.89
CA LYS A 76 11.09 -23.47 17.46
C LYS A 76 10.66 -22.04 17.26
N GLY A 77 11.04 -21.43 16.15
CA GLY A 77 10.62 -20.07 15.85
C GLY A 77 10.69 -19.76 14.36
N LYS A 78 9.78 -18.89 13.90
CA LYS A 78 9.79 -18.38 12.54
C LYS A 78 10.69 -17.16 12.45
N VAL A 79 11.59 -17.14 11.48
CA VAL A 79 12.47 -16.01 11.19
C VAL A 79 11.64 -14.84 10.68
N VAL A 80 11.56 -13.76 11.45
CA VAL A 80 10.82 -12.54 11.13
C VAL A 80 11.72 -11.36 10.79
N ASP A 81 12.99 -11.41 11.19
CA ASP A 81 14.01 -10.49 10.69
C ASP A 81 15.40 -11.14 10.56
N VAL A 82 16.17 -10.68 9.57
CA VAL A 82 17.53 -11.12 9.29
C VAL A 82 18.44 -9.91 9.18
N HIS A 83 19.41 -9.76 10.08
CA HIS A 83 20.49 -8.78 9.93
C HIS A 83 21.68 -9.42 9.23
N GLY A 84 22.20 -8.73 8.21
CA GLY A 84 23.31 -9.21 7.40
C GLY A 84 24.57 -9.55 8.21
N VAL A 85 25.40 -10.43 7.62
CA VAL A 85 26.61 -10.95 8.26
C VAL A 85 27.65 -9.85 8.45
N ARG A 86 28.18 -9.74 9.66
CA ARG A 86 29.29 -8.85 10.01
C ARG A 86 30.56 -9.66 10.26
N THR A 87 31.68 -9.14 9.81
CA THR A 87 33.01 -9.70 10.05
C THR A 87 33.78 -8.88 11.07
N PHE A 88 34.59 -9.52 11.90
CA PHE A 88 35.49 -8.87 12.84
C PHE A 88 36.81 -9.64 12.95
N GLU A 89 37.88 -8.97 13.38
CA GLU A 89 39.17 -9.60 13.67
C GLU A 89 39.18 -10.07 15.12
N ARG A 90 39.66 -11.30 15.36
CA ARG A 90 39.87 -11.85 16.70
C ARG A 90 41.25 -11.51 17.22
N ASP A 91 41.42 -11.64 18.53
CA ASP A 91 42.72 -11.46 19.20
C ASP A 91 43.80 -12.41 18.66
N ASP A 92 43.41 -13.57 18.09
CA ASP A 92 44.31 -14.53 17.46
C ASP A 92 44.61 -14.23 15.98
N GLY A 93 44.09 -13.11 15.44
CA GLY A 93 44.22 -12.69 14.05
C GLY A 93 43.30 -13.41 13.07
N SER A 94 42.47 -14.35 13.53
CA SER A 94 41.46 -14.99 12.67
C SER A 94 40.26 -14.06 12.45
N VAL A 95 39.55 -14.24 11.33
CA VAL A 95 38.34 -13.46 11.02
C VAL A 95 37.11 -14.19 11.55
N GLY A 96 36.43 -13.57 12.50
CA GLY A 96 35.13 -14.01 13.01
C GLY A 96 33.97 -13.47 12.18
N ARG A 97 32.86 -14.20 12.21
CA ARG A 97 31.60 -13.80 11.59
C ARG A 97 30.45 -13.89 12.58
N VAL A 98 29.52 -12.95 12.48
CA VAL A 98 28.29 -12.94 13.27
C VAL A 98 27.10 -12.51 12.41
N ALA A 99 25.98 -13.22 12.54
CA ALA A 99 24.68 -12.84 11.98
C ALA A 99 23.65 -12.81 13.11
N ASN A 100 22.69 -11.90 13.03
CA ASN A 100 21.61 -11.81 14.01
C ASN A 100 20.28 -12.01 13.31
N LEU A 101 19.45 -12.89 13.87
CA LEU A 101 18.10 -13.14 13.43
C LEU A 101 17.13 -12.76 14.55
N GLU A 102 15.89 -12.48 14.19
CA GLU A 102 14.78 -12.39 15.13
C GLU A 102 13.82 -13.53 14.79
N LEU A 103 13.59 -14.41 15.75
CA LEU A 103 12.67 -15.53 15.65
C LEU A 103 11.46 -15.23 16.50
N GLY A 104 10.27 -15.59 16.02
CA GLY A 104 9.05 -15.48 16.80
C GLY A 104 8.16 -16.71 16.74
N ASP A 105 7.39 -16.87 17.80
CA ASP A 105 6.30 -17.83 17.99
C ASP A 105 5.10 -17.08 18.59
N GLU A 106 4.02 -17.79 18.91
CA GLU A 106 2.82 -17.18 19.49
C GLU A 106 3.03 -16.50 20.86
N SER A 107 4.13 -16.80 21.54
CA SER A 107 4.46 -16.28 22.86
C SER A 107 5.32 -15.02 22.82
N GLY A 108 6.11 -14.82 21.75
CA GLY A 108 6.93 -13.62 21.60
C GLY A 108 8.01 -13.70 20.52
N GLU A 109 8.95 -12.75 20.57
CA GLU A 109 10.12 -12.70 19.69
C GLU A 109 11.42 -12.70 20.50
N ILE A 110 12.43 -13.41 20.00
CA ILE A 110 13.77 -13.43 20.59
C ILE A 110 14.85 -13.35 19.53
N ARG A 111 15.96 -12.72 19.92
CA ARG A 111 17.13 -12.60 19.07
C ARG A 111 17.93 -13.91 19.09
N LEU A 112 18.23 -14.42 17.90
CA LEU A 112 19.17 -15.52 17.69
C LEU A 112 20.48 -15.00 17.10
N VAL A 113 21.61 -15.32 17.73
CA VAL A 113 22.95 -14.90 17.32
C VAL A 113 23.70 -16.10 16.77
N LEU A 114 24.05 -16.04 15.48
CA LEU A 114 24.78 -17.07 14.76
C LEU A 114 26.25 -16.69 14.67
N TRP A 115 27.14 -17.59 15.09
CA TRP A 115 28.58 -17.37 15.02
C TRP A 115 29.23 -18.22 13.92
N ASP A 116 30.25 -17.65 13.27
CA ASP A 116 31.14 -18.31 12.31
C ASP A 116 30.41 -19.08 11.20
N GLY A 117 30.58 -20.40 11.13
CA GLY A 117 29.96 -21.23 10.09
C GLY A 117 28.44 -21.14 10.09
N MET A 118 27.81 -20.91 11.24
CA MET A 118 26.35 -20.72 11.31
C MET A 118 25.94 -19.38 10.69
N ALA A 119 26.77 -18.34 10.82
CA ALA A 119 26.52 -17.06 10.17
C ALA A 119 26.59 -17.16 8.64
N ASP A 120 27.37 -18.11 8.11
CA ASP A 120 27.46 -18.31 6.66
C ASP A 120 26.14 -18.80 6.05
N LEU A 121 25.28 -19.50 6.80
CA LEU A 121 23.95 -19.93 6.35
C LEU A 121 23.07 -18.74 5.95
N VAL A 122 23.24 -17.59 6.62
CA VAL A 122 22.55 -16.35 6.26
C VAL A 122 23.18 -15.72 5.02
N LYS A 123 24.51 -15.77 4.92
CA LYS A 123 25.26 -15.22 3.77
C LYS A 123 24.93 -15.95 2.47
N THR A 124 24.70 -17.26 2.55
CA THR A 124 24.39 -18.14 1.41
C THR A 124 22.89 -18.23 1.10
N SER A 125 22.03 -17.44 1.79
CA SER A 125 20.57 -17.50 1.63
C SER A 125 19.97 -18.89 1.96
N GLU A 126 20.62 -19.67 2.83
CA GLU A 126 20.06 -20.93 3.34
C GLU A 126 19.04 -20.69 4.47
N ILE A 127 19.16 -19.55 5.16
CA ILE A 127 18.18 -19.05 6.13
C ILE A 127 17.69 -17.67 5.67
N GLU A 128 16.39 -17.56 5.45
CA GLU A 128 15.72 -16.33 5.01
C GLU A 128 14.49 -16.00 5.89
N VAL A 129 13.96 -14.78 5.75
CA VAL A 129 12.71 -14.39 6.42
C VAL A 129 11.58 -15.32 5.96
N GLY A 130 10.79 -15.80 6.92
CA GLY A 130 9.70 -16.75 6.69
C GLY A 130 10.05 -18.19 7.01
N ASP A 131 11.35 -18.53 7.10
CA ASP A 131 11.80 -19.87 7.46
C ASP A 131 11.46 -20.20 8.92
N VAL A 132 11.12 -21.46 9.19
CA VAL A 132 10.94 -21.95 10.57
C VAL A 132 12.16 -22.77 10.96
N LEU A 133 12.77 -22.40 12.08
CA LEU A 133 13.98 -23.00 12.60
C LEU A 133 13.68 -23.76 13.90
N ASN A 134 14.19 -24.98 13.99
CA ASN A 134 14.33 -25.73 15.22
C ASN A 134 15.73 -25.47 15.79
N VAL A 135 15.80 -24.68 16.86
CA VAL A 135 17.05 -24.33 17.54
C VAL A 135 17.22 -25.27 18.73
N ARG A 136 18.37 -25.94 18.81
CA ARG A 136 18.65 -26.93 19.86
C ARG A 136 19.94 -26.63 20.60
N ASN A 137 19.90 -26.78 21.91
CA ASN A 137 21.05 -26.62 22.81
C ASN A 137 21.79 -25.30 22.59
N ALA A 138 21.04 -24.21 22.44
CA ALA A 138 21.60 -22.87 22.30
C ALA A 138 21.70 -22.20 23.67
N LYS A 139 22.66 -21.29 23.83
CA LYS A 139 22.95 -20.68 25.14
C LYS A 139 22.35 -19.30 25.23
N THR A 140 21.59 -19.03 26.27
CA THR A 140 21.10 -17.68 26.55
C THR A 140 22.23 -16.80 27.07
N LYS A 141 22.13 -15.50 26.79
CA LYS A 141 23.08 -14.47 27.22
C LYS A 141 22.37 -13.14 27.39
N ASP A 142 22.81 -12.35 28.35
CA ASP A 142 22.40 -10.95 28.47
C ASP A 142 23.00 -10.13 27.32
N GLY A 143 22.13 -9.74 26.39
CA GLY A 143 22.42 -8.82 25.30
C GLY A 143 22.15 -7.37 25.70
N TYR A 144 22.52 -6.45 24.80
CA TYR A 144 22.33 -5.01 25.03
C TYR A 144 20.84 -4.60 25.09
N SER A 145 19.95 -5.39 24.50
CA SER A 145 18.52 -5.09 24.36
C SER A 145 17.61 -6.11 25.07
N GLY A 146 18.19 -6.89 25.99
CA GLY A 146 17.52 -8.03 26.62
C GLY A 146 18.23 -9.34 26.31
N ILE A 147 17.59 -10.44 26.68
CA ILE A 147 18.14 -11.78 26.52
C ILE A 147 18.20 -12.16 25.04
N GLU A 148 19.32 -12.75 24.64
CA GLU A 148 19.55 -13.28 23.30
C GLU A 148 20.06 -14.71 23.36
N VAL A 149 19.78 -15.49 22.32
CA VAL A 149 20.17 -16.90 22.23
C VAL A 149 21.35 -17.06 21.28
N ASN A 150 22.46 -17.57 21.79
CA ASN A 150 23.70 -17.76 21.05
C ASN A 150 23.83 -19.20 20.55
N VAL A 151 24.04 -19.35 19.24
CA VAL A 151 24.28 -20.63 18.57
C VAL A 151 25.78 -20.80 18.35
N GLY A 152 26.39 -21.68 19.13
CA GLY A 152 27.82 -21.99 19.11
C GLY A 152 28.11 -23.46 18.78
N GLY A 153 29.33 -23.93 19.04
CA GLY A 153 29.79 -25.27 18.62
C GLY A 153 29.04 -26.48 19.22
N GLY A 154 28.23 -26.29 20.28
CA GLY A 154 27.37 -27.34 20.85
C GLY A 154 25.91 -27.26 20.41
N SER A 155 25.54 -26.22 19.68
CA SER A 155 24.16 -25.94 19.27
C SER A 155 23.88 -26.53 17.89
N ARG A 156 22.60 -26.76 17.58
CA ARG A 156 22.15 -27.19 16.25
C ARG A 156 20.99 -26.31 15.81
N ILE A 157 20.94 -26.04 14.51
CA ILE A 157 19.80 -25.38 13.86
C ILE A 157 19.40 -26.26 12.69
N GLU A 158 18.11 -26.53 12.60
CA GLU A 158 17.51 -27.27 11.50
C GLU A 158 16.33 -26.46 10.96
N LYS A 159 16.29 -26.28 9.63
CA LYS A 159 15.09 -25.75 8.97
C LYS A 159 14.03 -26.85 8.95
N ILE A 160 12.85 -26.55 9.46
CA ILE A 160 11.72 -27.48 9.52
C ILE A 160 10.56 -26.99 8.64
N ASP A 161 9.46 -27.74 8.61
CA ASP A 161 8.29 -27.34 7.83
C ASP A 161 7.74 -25.99 8.35
N SER A 162 7.45 -25.09 7.43
CA SER A 162 6.84 -23.79 7.72
C SER A 162 5.52 -23.86 8.50
N SER A 163 4.79 -24.99 8.42
CA SER A 163 3.54 -25.17 9.16
C SER A 163 3.73 -25.46 10.65
N GLU A 164 4.95 -25.79 11.09
CA GLU A 164 5.24 -26.12 12.49
C GLU A 164 5.15 -24.90 13.42
N VAL A 165 5.36 -23.69 12.89
CA VAL A 165 5.23 -22.43 13.63
C VAL A 165 4.52 -21.40 12.77
N SER A 166 3.27 -21.09 13.12
CA SER A 166 2.50 -20.02 12.48
C SER A 166 2.65 -18.71 13.25
N TYR A 167 3.70 -17.96 12.96
CA TYR A 167 3.93 -16.64 13.54
C TYR A 167 3.93 -15.54 12.48
N GLU A 168 3.42 -14.38 12.85
CA GLU A 168 3.49 -13.17 12.05
C GLU A 168 3.62 -11.95 12.97
N ARG A 169 4.72 -11.20 12.84
CA ARG A 169 4.98 -10.00 13.65
C ARG A 169 3.83 -9.01 13.58
N GLU A 170 3.38 -8.54 14.74
CA GLU A 170 2.36 -7.51 14.84
C GLU A 170 2.77 -6.20 14.16
N THR A 171 1.79 -5.52 13.57
CA THR A 171 1.97 -4.19 12.98
C THR A 171 1.03 -3.19 13.61
N THR A 172 1.51 -1.97 13.76
CA THR A 172 0.72 -0.82 14.17
C THR A 172 -0.10 -0.32 12.98
N LYS A 173 -1.40 -0.14 13.17
CA LYS A 173 -2.28 0.55 12.23
C LYS A 173 -1.85 2.00 12.06
N ILE A 174 -1.95 2.54 10.86
CA ILE A 174 -1.47 3.88 10.55
C ILE A 174 -2.12 4.95 11.44
N SER A 175 -3.42 4.84 11.74
CA SER A 175 -4.10 5.78 12.65
C SER A 175 -3.62 5.73 14.10
N GLY A 176 -2.95 4.65 14.50
CA GLY A 176 -2.40 4.45 15.84
C GLY A 176 -0.96 4.97 16.00
N ILE A 177 -0.35 5.48 14.93
CA ILE A 177 1.00 6.00 14.97
C ILE A 177 1.01 7.38 15.63
N THR A 178 1.77 7.51 16.72
CA THR A 178 1.97 8.76 17.45
C THR A 178 3.39 9.29 17.24
N ASP A 179 3.69 10.45 17.79
CA ASP A 179 5.05 10.95 17.90
C ASP A 179 5.92 10.09 18.84
N GLU A 180 7.24 10.27 18.74
CA GLU A 180 8.26 9.68 19.61
C GLU A 180 8.38 8.14 19.67
N LEU A 181 7.66 7.40 18.82
CA LEU A 181 7.86 5.96 18.66
C LEU A 181 9.24 5.66 18.05
N SER A 182 10.06 4.90 18.77
CA SER A 182 11.44 4.58 18.40
C SER A 182 11.60 3.27 17.62
N ASN A 183 10.56 2.43 17.60
CA ASN A 183 10.50 1.17 16.87
C ASN A 183 9.04 0.90 16.47
N VAL A 184 8.72 1.07 15.20
CA VAL A 184 7.38 0.83 14.66
C VAL A 184 7.43 -0.11 13.46
N HIS A 185 6.48 -1.03 13.43
CA HIS A 185 6.24 -1.97 12.34
C HIS A 185 4.91 -1.62 11.68
N VAL A 186 4.88 -1.42 10.36
CA VAL A 186 3.67 -0.99 9.65
C VAL A 186 3.57 -1.76 8.35
N ALA A 187 2.40 -2.31 8.05
CA ALA A 187 2.08 -2.84 6.74
C ALA A 187 1.18 -1.84 5.99
N GLY A 188 1.45 -1.62 4.70
CA GLY A 188 0.77 -0.59 3.91
C GLY A 188 0.84 -0.86 2.41
N GLU A 189 -0.14 -0.36 1.67
CA GLU A 189 -0.09 -0.27 0.20
C GLU A 189 0.56 1.07 -0.20
N ILE A 190 1.49 1.06 -1.17
CA ILE A 190 2.15 2.26 -1.66
C ILE A 190 1.19 3.09 -2.53
N LEU A 191 0.94 4.33 -2.12
CA LEU A 191 0.06 5.29 -2.81
C LEU A 191 0.80 6.31 -3.68
N ASP A 192 2.06 6.60 -3.34
CA ASP A 192 2.92 7.53 -4.09
C ASP A 192 4.40 7.21 -3.83
N VAL A 193 5.24 7.42 -4.85
CA VAL A 193 6.69 7.25 -4.78
C VAL A 193 7.36 8.48 -5.36
N THR A 194 8.21 9.13 -4.56
CA THR A 194 9.01 10.28 -5.01
C THR A 194 10.36 9.83 -5.62
N PRO A 195 10.95 10.64 -6.53
CA PRO A 195 12.30 10.37 -7.04
C PRO A 195 13.36 10.36 -5.93
N THR A 196 14.35 9.48 -6.06
CA THR A 196 15.52 9.45 -5.16
C THR A 196 16.35 10.72 -5.31
N LYS A 197 16.70 11.32 -4.18
CA LYS A 197 17.57 12.49 -4.07
C LYS A 197 18.89 12.08 -3.43
N GLU A 198 19.98 12.61 -3.97
CA GLU A 198 21.33 12.42 -3.43
C GLU A 198 21.79 13.68 -2.71
N PHE A 199 22.58 13.52 -1.66
CA PHE A 199 23.20 14.62 -0.92
C PHE A 199 24.57 14.22 -0.36
N THR A 200 25.44 15.19 -0.13
CA THR A 200 26.75 14.93 0.51
C THR A 200 26.60 14.94 2.02
N LYS A 201 26.99 13.84 2.68
CA LYS A 201 27.06 13.70 4.14
C LYS A 201 28.24 14.50 4.70
N LYS A 202 28.28 14.66 6.03
CA LYS A 202 29.33 15.45 6.70
C LYS A 202 30.73 14.85 6.55
N ASP A 203 30.82 13.54 6.40
CA ASP A 203 32.02 12.74 6.17
C ASP A 203 32.47 12.74 4.70
N GLY A 204 31.68 13.33 3.80
CA GLY A 204 31.95 13.38 2.35
C GLY A 204 31.27 12.27 1.55
N ASP A 205 30.67 11.27 2.21
CA ASP A 205 29.97 10.19 1.52
C ASP A 205 28.66 10.67 0.90
N ILE A 206 28.19 10.00 -0.15
CA ILE A 206 26.91 10.32 -0.79
C ILE A 206 25.80 9.58 -0.04
N GLY A 207 24.88 10.34 0.56
CA GLY A 207 23.63 9.83 1.10
C GLY A 207 22.50 9.88 0.09
N LYS A 208 21.55 8.95 0.23
CA LYS A 208 20.34 8.88 -0.60
C LYS A 208 19.10 8.97 0.26
N VAL A 209 18.08 9.63 -0.26
CA VAL A 209 16.76 9.69 0.38
C VAL A 209 15.68 9.68 -0.69
N LYS A 210 14.63 8.91 -0.45
CA LYS A 210 13.35 9.07 -1.15
C LYS A 210 12.21 8.94 -0.16
N SER A 211 11.07 9.51 -0.51
CA SER A 211 9.84 9.32 0.24
C SER A 211 8.85 8.47 -0.54
N ILE A 212 8.07 7.68 0.19
CA ILE A 212 6.85 7.04 -0.28
C ILE A 212 5.68 7.49 0.61
N LYS A 213 4.46 7.34 0.11
CA LYS A 213 3.24 7.40 0.92
C LYS A 213 2.63 6.02 0.95
N ILE A 214 2.31 5.51 2.14
CA ILE A 214 1.61 4.24 2.30
C ILE A 214 0.25 4.44 2.95
N GLY A 215 -0.69 3.55 2.66
CA GLY A 215 -2.02 3.53 3.27
C GLY A 215 -2.43 2.15 3.76
N ASP A 216 -3.29 2.13 4.76
CA ASP A 216 -4.02 0.96 5.25
C ASP A 216 -5.50 1.34 5.44
N GLU A 217 -6.34 0.47 5.97
CA GLU A 217 -7.76 0.78 6.14
C GLU A 217 -8.03 1.91 7.16
N THR A 218 -7.03 2.33 7.92
CA THR A 218 -7.14 3.31 9.00
C THR A 218 -6.60 4.69 8.63
N GLY A 219 -5.81 4.78 7.56
CA GLY A 219 -5.30 6.06 7.09
C GLY A 219 -4.09 5.92 6.19
N LYS A 220 -3.30 7.00 6.11
CA LYS A 220 -2.11 7.10 5.28
C LYS A 220 -1.00 7.86 5.99
N ILE A 221 0.24 7.48 5.72
CA ILE A 221 1.40 8.13 6.33
C ILE A 221 2.55 8.20 5.33
N LYS A 222 3.32 9.28 5.45
CA LYS A 222 4.56 9.45 4.70
C LYS A 222 5.68 8.65 5.34
N VAL A 223 6.50 8.02 4.49
CA VAL A 223 7.65 7.24 4.90
C VAL A 223 8.89 7.75 4.18
N SER A 224 9.91 8.14 4.94
CA SER A 224 11.21 8.58 4.44
C SER A 224 12.19 7.41 4.49
N LEU A 225 12.64 6.96 3.32
CA LEU A 225 13.59 5.87 3.13
C LEU A 225 14.99 6.43 2.93
N TRP A 226 15.95 5.95 3.71
CA TRP A 226 17.33 6.42 3.69
C TRP A 226 18.30 5.36 3.16
N ASP A 227 19.34 5.82 2.46
CA ASP A 227 20.47 5.02 1.98
C ASP A 227 20.01 3.76 1.21
N GLU A 228 20.36 2.56 1.66
CA GLU A 228 20.00 1.29 1.01
C GLU A 228 18.47 1.12 0.80
N ASN A 229 17.66 1.61 1.74
CA ASN A 229 16.20 1.56 1.62
C ASN A 229 15.70 2.52 0.52
N ALA A 230 16.41 3.60 0.24
CA ALA A 230 16.07 4.52 -0.84
C ALA A 230 16.32 3.93 -2.23
N GLU A 231 17.19 2.92 -2.33
CA GLU A 231 17.55 2.27 -3.60
C GLU A 231 16.59 1.16 -4.00
N LYS A 232 15.76 0.65 -3.08
CA LYS A 232 14.81 -0.45 -3.36
C LYS A 232 13.83 -0.08 -4.46
N GLN A 233 13.58 -0.98 -5.41
CA GLN A 233 12.58 -0.74 -6.45
C GLN A 233 11.17 -0.92 -5.86
N LEU A 234 10.41 0.17 -5.85
CA LEU A 234 9.08 0.27 -5.25
C LEU A 234 8.17 1.02 -6.21
N GLU A 235 6.96 0.51 -6.40
CA GLU A 235 5.95 1.04 -7.31
C GLU A 235 4.64 1.30 -6.57
N VAL A 236 3.82 2.19 -7.13
CA VAL A 236 2.45 2.41 -6.61
C VAL A 236 1.65 1.12 -6.74
N GLY A 237 0.90 0.76 -5.70
CA GLY A 237 0.15 -0.49 -5.58
C GLY A 237 0.93 -1.64 -4.95
N ASP A 238 2.25 -1.51 -4.76
CA ASP A 238 3.02 -2.51 -4.00
C ASP A 238 2.54 -2.55 -2.53
N ARG A 239 2.36 -3.76 -1.99
CA ARG A 239 2.17 -3.98 -0.55
C ARG A 239 3.53 -4.13 0.11
N VAL A 240 3.77 -3.37 1.18
CA VAL A 240 5.05 -3.34 1.88
C VAL A 240 4.88 -3.52 3.39
N LEU A 241 5.88 -4.17 3.99
CA LEU A 241 6.09 -4.24 5.43
C LEU A 241 7.31 -3.38 5.77
N ILE A 242 7.08 -2.36 6.60
CA ILE A 242 8.12 -1.56 7.24
C ILE A 242 8.41 -2.18 8.60
N GLN A 243 9.69 -2.41 8.88
CA GLN A 243 10.17 -2.89 10.17
C GLN A 243 11.17 -1.92 10.75
N HIS A 244 11.16 -1.74 12.07
CA HIS A 244 12.10 -0.91 12.80
C HIS A 244 12.19 0.54 12.29
N GLY A 245 11.05 1.07 11.86
CA GLY A 245 10.89 2.49 11.59
C GLY A 245 10.87 3.28 12.89
N TYR A 246 11.08 4.60 12.81
CA TYR A 246 10.85 5.51 13.93
C TYR A 246 10.06 6.72 13.46
N THR A 247 9.22 7.25 14.33
CA THR A 247 8.37 8.39 13.99
C THR A 247 9.12 9.69 14.18
N LYS A 248 8.86 10.65 13.32
CA LYS A 248 9.44 11.99 13.39
C LYS A 248 8.43 13.00 12.89
N GLU A 249 8.34 14.12 13.58
CA GLU A 249 7.56 15.25 13.08
C GLU A 249 8.42 16.13 12.17
N ARG A 250 7.87 16.51 11.02
CA ARG A 250 8.52 17.38 10.06
C ARG A 250 7.51 18.34 9.44
N TYR A 251 7.73 19.64 9.61
CA TYR A 251 6.84 20.69 9.11
C TYR A 251 5.38 20.59 9.62
N GLY A 252 5.19 20.06 10.83
CA GLY A 252 3.86 19.88 11.42
C GLY A 252 3.15 18.59 10.99
N GLU A 253 3.82 17.70 10.26
CA GLU A 253 3.29 16.40 9.84
C GLU A 253 4.13 15.27 10.44
N LEU A 254 3.44 14.21 10.88
CA LEU A 254 4.06 12.99 11.38
C LEU A 254 4.48 12.10 10.20
N GLU A 255 5.73 11.66 10.18
CA GLU A 255 6.26 10.72 9.19
C GLU A 255 7.01 9.56 9.86
N ILE A 256 7.06 8.41 9.19
CA ILE A 256 7.94 7.31 9.57
C ILE A 256 9.27 7.50 8.85
N ASN A 257 10.38 7.37 9.56
CA ASN A 257 11.71 7.30 8.97
C ASN A 257 12.25 5.87 9.04
N VAL A 258 12.71 5.36 7.90
CA VAL A 258 13.36 4.05 7.76
C VAL A 258 14.85 4.31 7.55
N GLY A 259 15.57 4.39 8.68
CA GLY A 259 17.02 4.60 8.73
C GLY A 259 17.82 3.30 8.68
N TYR A 260 19.06 3.32 9.19
CA TYR A 260 19.98 2.17 9.14
C TYR A 260 19.52 0.91 9.91
N ARG A 261 18.60 1.07 10.88
CA ARG A 261 17.97 -0.08 11.58
C ARG A 261 16.70 -0.54 10.89
N GLY A 262 16.06 0.37 10.18
CA GLY A 262 14.77 0.15 9.54
C GLY A 262 14.92 -0.62 8.24
N LYS A 263 13.89 -1.38 7.90
CA LYS A 263 13.79 -2.12 6.65
C LYS A 263 12.40 -1.91 6.05
N ILE A 264 12.33 -1.96 4.74
CA ILE A 264 11.08 -2.01 3.98
C ILE A 264 11.16 -3.14 2.97
N ASN A 265 10.24 -4.09 3.00
CA ASN A 265 10.19 -5.20 2.04
C ASN A 265 8.79 -5.34 1.47
N LYS A 266 8.67 -5.87 0.24
CA LYS A 266 7.35 -6.27 -0.28
C LYS A 266 6.77 -7.39 0.59
N THR A 267 5.45 -7.45 0.70
CA THR A 267 4.76 -8.43 1.53
C THR A 267 3.47 -8.91 0.87
N ASP A 268 3.10 -10.15 1.15
CA ASP A 268 1.82 -10.73 0.71
C ASP A 268 0.69 -10.49 1.72
N ARG A 269 0.95 -9.78 2.83
CA ARG A 269 -0.06 -9.41 3.82
C ARG A 269 -1.25 -8.74 3.14
N ASP A 270 -2.46 -9.11 3.56
CA ASP A 270 -3.66 -8.47 3.05
C ASP A 270 -3.83 -7.07 3.66
N VAL A 271 -3.31 -6.08 2.94
CA VAL A 271 -3.50 -4.67 3.23
C VAL A 271 -4.30 -4.06 2.09
N ASN A 272 -5.35 -3.33 2.45
CA ASN A 272 -6.22 -2.68 1.49
C ASN A 272 -6.46 -1.24 1.93
N TYR A 273 -5.97 -0.29 1.12
CA TYR A 273 -6.29 1.11 1.31
C TYR A 273 -7.51 1.49 0.48
N GLN A 274 -8.57 1.94 1.15
CA GLN A 274 -9.71 2.56 0.47
C GLN A 274 -9.76 4.04 0.80
N ALA A 275 -9.39 4.87 -0.18
CA ALA A 275 -9.51 6.32 -0.05
C ALA A 275 -10.98 6.70 0.17
N GLU A 276 -11.30 7.29 1.31
CA GLU A 276 -12.57 7.98 1.50
C GLU A 276 -12.53 9.32 0.75
N THR A 277 -13.28 9.41 -0.34
CA THR A 277 -13.33 10.64 -1.14
C THR A 277 -14.52 11.50 -0.75
N THR A 278 -14.32 12.81 -0.70
CA THR A 278 -15.37 13.78 -0.45
C THR A 278 -15.98 14.26 -1.78
N PRO A 279 -17.31 14.24 -1.93
CA PRO A 279 -17.98 14.87 -3.08
C PRO A 279 -17.59 16.35 -3.19
N ILE A 280 -17.35 16.83 -4.40
CA ILE A 280 -16.80 18.18 -4.64
C ILE A 280 -17.72 19.26 -4.07
N ASN A 281 -19.04 19.08 -4.13
CA ASN A 281 -20.01 20.03 -3.59
C ASN A 281 -20.06 20.11 -2.04
N GLN A 282 -19.33 19.25 -1.33
CA GLN A 282 -19.20 19.26 0.13
C GLN A 282 -17.87 19.87 0.60
N ILE A 283 -17.04 20.36 -0.32
CA ILE A 283 -15.72 20.89 -0.01
C ILE A 283 -15.82 22.31 0.53
N GLU A 284 -15.39 22.48 1.78
CA GLU A 284 -15.30 23.78 2.45
C GLU A 284 -13.84 24.26 2.57
N PRO A 285 -13.55 25.56 2.39
CA PRO A 285 -12.21 26.12 2.62
C PRO A 285 -11.65 25.84 4.02
N GLY A 286 -10.32 25.70 4.11
CA GLY A 286 -9.60 25.55 5.37
C GLY A 286 -9.34 24.12 5.81
N LYS A 287 -10.02 23.13 5.21
CA LYS A 287 -9.84 21.70 5.46
C LYS A 287 -9.05 21.02 4.34
N GLN A 288 -8.67 19.77 4.57
CA GLN A 288 -8.00 18.90 3.61
C GLN A 288 -8.97 17.81 3.17
N TYR A 289 -8.92 17.44 1.90
CA TYR A 289 -9.82 16.44 1.32
C TYR A 289 -9.08 15.54 0.34
N ASP A 290 -9.64 14.36 0.16
CA ASP A 290 -9.37 13.47 -0.96
C ASP A 290 -10.57 13.52 -1.91
N VAL A 291 -10.33 13.62 -3.21
CA VAL A 291 -11.38 13.77 -4.23
C VAL A 291 -11.08 12.91 -5.45
N ILE A 292 -12.13 12.44 -6.12
CA ILE A 292 -12.05 11.83 -7.44
C ILE A 292 -12.89 12.66 -8.39
N GLY A 293 -12.36 12.96 -9.57
CA GLY A 293 -13.10 13.69 -10.60
C GLY A 293 -12.51 13.49 -11.99
N ASN A 294 -13.32 13.75 -13.00
CA ASN A 294 -12.90 13.79 -14.40
C ASN A 294 -12.23 15.13 -14.69
N ILE A 295 -11.09 15.14 -15.37
CA ILE A 295 -10.49 16.40 -15.84
C ILE A 295 -11.37 17.00 -16.93
N THR A 296 -11.92 18.18 -16.68
CA THR A 296 -12.79 18.92 -17.62
C THR A 296 -12.03 20.04 -18.34
N GLY A 297 -10.88 20.46 -17.81
CA GLY A 297 -10.04 21.49 -18.40
C GLY A 297 -8.63 21.53 -17.82
N ILE A 298 -7.65 21.86 -18.67
CA ILE A 298 -6.24 22.05 -18.30
C ILE A 298 -5.81 23.41 -18.83
N GLN A 299 -5.32 24.30 -17.96
CA GLN A 299 -4.72 25.58 -18.35
C GLN A 299 -3.23 25.44 -18.64
N GLU A 300 -2.67 26.42 -19.32
CA GLU A 300 -1.23 26.51 -19.55
C GLU A 300 -0.45 26.62 -18.22
N THR A 301 0.71 25.95 -18.16
CA THR A 301 1.63 26.03 -17.04
C THR A 301 2.23 27.44 -16.96
N LYS A 302 2.08 28.08 -15.81
CA LYS A 302 2.68 29.38 -15.50
C LYS A 302 3.97 29.18 -14.70
N THR A 303 5.00 29.91 -15.07
CA THR A 303 6.31 29.92 -14.39
C THR A 303 6.56 31.28 -13.76
N PHE A 304 7.15 31.30 -12.56
CA PHE A 304 7.47 32.54 -11.83
C PHE A 304 8.75 32.38 -11.00
N GLN A 305 9.41 33.47 -10.63
CA GLN A 305 10.52 33.45 -9.67
C GLN A 305 10.02 33.60 -8.24
N LYS A 306 10.53 32.76 -7.34
CA LYS A 306 10.31 32.86 -5.89
C LYS A 306 11.27 33.87 -5.27
N LYS A 307 10.97 34.26 -4.03
CA LYS A 307 11.78 35.22 -3.26
C LYS A 307 13.22 34.75 -2.99
N ASP A 308 13.43 33.43 -2.95
CA ASP A 308 14.74 32.80 -2.78
C ASP A 308 15.51 32.65 -4.10
N GLY A 309 14.99 33.20 -5.20
CA GLY A 309 15.58 33.11 -6.54
C GLY A 309 15.29 31.80 -7.27
N THR A 310 14.65 30.82 -6.63
CA THR A 310 14.26 29.56 -7.29
C THR A 310 13.05 29.75 -8.19
N GLU A 311 12.91 28.88 -9.20
CA GLU A 311 11.75 28.89 -10.10
C GLU A 311 10.57 28.13 -9.46
N GLY A 312 9.36 28.71 -9.56
CA GLY A 312 8.10 28.07 -9.23
C GLY A 312 7.24 27.84 -10.47
N LYS A 313 6.48 26.75 -10.47
CA LYS A 313 5.54 26.40 -11.55
C LYS A 313 4.16 26.13 -10.98
N VAL A 314 3.12 26.53 -11.71
CA VAL A 314 1.73 26.22 -11.38
C VAL A 314 0.92 25.91 -12.64
N THR A 315 0.14 24.84 -12.58
CA THR A 315 -0.84 24.46 -13.61
C THR A 315 -2.20 24.36 -12.97
N ASN A 316 -3.19 25.04 -13.53
CA ASN A 316 -4.57 24.93 -13.05
C ASN A 316 -5.31 23.91 -13.90
N ILE A 317 -5.97 22.97 -13.23
CA ILE A 317 -6.92 22.06 -13.87
C ILE A 317 -8.31 22.25 -13.27
N TYR A 318 -9.32 21.77 -13.98
CA TYR A 318 -10.71 21.70 -13.55
C TYR A 318 -11.12 20.24 -13.49
N ILE A 319 -11.75 19.85 -12.38
CA ILE A 319 -12.23 18.49 -12.17
C ILE A 319 -13.71 18.49 -11.80
N ASP A 320 -14.45 17.49 -12.29
CA ASP A 320 -15.89 17.32 -12.07
C ASP A 320 -16.21 15.87 -11.67
N ASP A 321 -16.89 15.69 -10.54
CA ASP A 321 -17.30 14.40 -9.99
C ASP A 321 -18.79 14.07 -10.24
N GLY A 322 -19.48 14.90 -11.02
CA GLY A 322 -20.91 14.86 -11.28
C GLY A 322 -21.73 15.72 -10.32
N THR A 323 -21.18 16.13 -9.18
CA THR A 323 -21.84 17.00 -8.20
C THR A 323 -21.52 18.47 -8.43
N GLU A 324 -20.25 18.81 -8.63
CA GLU A 324 -19.78 20.16 -8.89
C GLU A 324 -18.42 20.12 -9.61
N GLU A 325 -18.07 21.21 -10.31
CA GLU A 325 -16.74 21.39 -10.90
C GLU A 325 -15.89 22.28 -9.99
N ILE A 326 -14.68 21.85 -9.67
CA ILE A 326 -13.74 22.63 -8.86
C ILE A 326 -12.39 22.78 -9.56
N ARG A 327 -11.75 23.92 -9.34
CA ARG A 327 -10.39 24.18 -9.80
C ARG A 327 -9.37 23.57 -8.84
N ALA A 328 -8.38 22.87 -9.38
CA ALA A 328 -7.21 22.40 -8.64
C ALA A 328 -5.93 23.07 -9.16
N ALA A 329 -5.19 23.73 -8.27
CA ALA A 329 -3.92 24.38 -8.55
C ALA A 329 -2.76 23.43 -8.20
N LEU A 330 -2.12 22.88 -9.23
CA LEU A 330 -0.99 21.95 -9.13
C LEU A 330 0.33 22.71 -9.08
N TRP A 331 1.12 22.46 -8.04
CA TRP A 331 2.37 23.20 -7.82
C TRP A 331 3.62 22.35 -8.13
N ASN A 332 4.62 22.98 -8.73
CA ASN A 332 5.98 22.46 -8.93
C ASN A 332 6.04 21.06 -9.59
N GLU A 333 6.39 20.01 -8.84
CA GLU A 333 6.54 18.65 -9.38
C GLU A 333 5.25 18.09 -9.97
N HIS A 334 4.09 18.49 -9.42
CA HIS A 334 2.78 18.08 -9.95
C HIS A 334 2.48 18.65 -11.34
N THR A 335 3.14 19.75 -11.74
CA THR A 335 2.99 20.26 -13.12
C THR A 335 3.61 19.33 -14.16
N GLN A 336 4.55 18.47 -13.75
CA GLN A 336 5.15 17.48 -14.65
C GLN A 336 4.20 16.31 -14.89
N LYS A 337 3.44 15.90 -13.86
CA LYS A 337 2.39 14.86 -13.98
C LYS A 337 1.31 15.23 -15.01
N ILE A 338 1.05 16.53 -15.22
CA ILE A 338 0.12 17.01 -16.26
C ILE A 338 0.48 16.60 -17.68
N GLN A 339 1.76 16.35 -17.98
CA GLN A 339 2.16 15.92 -19.33
C GLN A 339 1.63 14.53 -19.69
N GLN A 340 1.18 13.76 -18.70
CA GLN A 340 0.64 12.40 -18.84
C GLN A 340 -0.88 12.37 -18.65
N LEU A 341 -1.51 13.53 -18.46
CA LEU A 341 -2.94 13.66 -18.18
C LEU A 341 -3.64 14.40 -19.32
N GLU A 342 -4.82 13.93 -19.68
CA GLU A 342 -5.65 14.52 -20.72
C GLU A 342 -7.04 14.88 -20.18
N ILE A 343 -7.74 15.76 -20.90
CA ILE A 343 -9.15 16.03 -20.62
C ILE A 343 -9.94 14.74 -20.81
N GLY A 344 -10.71 14.39 -19.78
CA GLY A 344 -11.47 13.14 -19.68
C GLY A 344 -10.81 12.05 -18.87
N ASP A 345 -9.55 12.22 -18.47
CA ASP A 345 -8.95 11.32 -17.50
C ASP A 345 -9.65 11.45 -16.15
N ILE A 346 -9.95 10.31 -15.53
CA ILE A 346 -10.37 10.25 -14.13
C ILE A 346 -9.12 10.33 -13.28
N ILE A 347 -9.06 11.31 -12.40
CA ILE A 347 -7.96 11.45 -11.46
C ILE A 347 -8.46 11.41 -10.03
N ARG A 348 -7.61 10.87 -9.15
CA ARG A 348 -7.71 11.04 -7.71
C ARG A 348 -6.71 12.11 -7.29
N ILE A 349 -7.17 13.06 -6.49
CA ILE A 349 -6.31 14.03 -5.80
C ILE A 349 -6.49 13.81 -4.30
N GLU A 350 -5.41 13.44 -3.62
CA GLU A 350 -5.39 13.17 -2.19
C GLU A 350 -4.61 14.26 -1.47
N ASP A 351 -4.94 14.50 -0.21
CA ASP A 351 -4.28 15.44 0.70
C ASP A 351 -4.26 16.87 0.14
N THR A 352 -5.32 17.26 -0.58
CA THR A 352 -5.41 18.60 -1.14
C THR A 352 -6.10 19.55 -0.18
N LYS A 353 -5.48 20.71 0.05
CA LYS A 353 -6.05 21.73 0.94
C LYS A 353 -7.04 22.61 0.18
N ALA A 354 -8.28 22.64 0.63
CA ALA A 354 -9.27 23.58 0.13
C ALA A 354 -8.95 25.00 0.63
N LYS A 355 -8.98 25.99 -0.28
CA LYS A 355 -8.72 27.39 0.03
C LYS A 355 -9.77 28.27 -0.65
N GLU A 356 -9.97 29.46 -0.10
CA GLU A 356 -10.66 30.52 -0.83
C GLU A 356 -9.76 31.02 -1.97
N GLY A 357 -10.21 30.81 -3.20
CA GLY A 357 -9.55 31.21 -4.43
C GLY A 357 -9.97 32.59 -4.91
N TYR A 358 -9.67 32.86 -6.19
CA TYR A 358 -10.04 34.11 -6.85
C TYR A 358 -11.58 34.26 -6.89
N GLN A 359 -12.10 35.46 -6.62
CA GLN A 359 -13.54 35.76 -6.54
C GLN A 359 -14.32 34.97 -5.47
N ASN A 360 -13.67 34.54 -4.36
CA ASN A 360 -14.29 33.80 -3.26
C ASN A 360 -14.86 32.43 -3.65
N GLN A 361 -14.38 31.83 -4.75
CA GLN A 361 -14.70 30.44 -5.07
C GLN A 361 -13.73 29.50 -4.35
N THR A 362 -14.23 28.38 -3.84
CA THR A 362 -13.38 27.34 -3.26
C THR A 362 -12.50 26.72 -4.35
N GLU A 363 -11.19 26.60 -4.09
CA GLU A 363 -10.25 25.89 -4.96
C GLU A 363 -9.39 24.89 -4.17
N LEU A 364 -8.94 23.85 -4.86
CA LEU A 364 -8.05 22.84 -4.33
C LEU A 364 -6.59 23.24 -4.53
N ASN A 365 -5.81 23.25 -3.46
CA ASN A 365 -4.37 23.50 -3.50
C ASN A 365 -3.62 22.16 -3.42
N VAL A 366 -3.11 21.73 -4.56
CA VAL A 366 -2.37 20.47 -4.70
C VAL A 366 -0.88 20.76 -4.53
N GLY A 367 -0.47 20.74 -3.26
CA GLY A 367 0.86 21.14 -2.80
C GLY A 367 1.83 19.97 -2.67
N TRP A 368 2.95 20.21 -1.97
CA TRP A 368 4.03 19.23 -1.79
C TRP A 368 3.64 17.98 -0.96
N ASN A 369 2.54 18.04 -0.20
CA ASN A 369 2.00 16.92 0.57
C ASN A 369 0.84 16.20 -0.15
N SER A 370 0.30 16.81 -1.21
CA SER A 370 -0.79 16.27 -2.00
C SER A 370 -0.30 15.22 -2.99
N THR A 371 -1.15 14.26 -3.31
CA THR A 371 -0.88 13.23 -4.33
C THR A 371 -1.91 13.37 -5.46
N ILE A 372 -1.47 13.17 -6.69
CA ILE A 372 -2.35 13.10 -7.87
C ILE A 372 -2.00 11.84 -8.65
N ASN A 373 -3.02 11.01 -8.89
CA ASN A 373 -2.91 9.73 -9.59
C ASN A 373 -4.04 9.61 -10.62
N LYS A 374 -3.72 9.12 -11.82
CA LYS A 374 -4.72 8.72 -12.81
C LYS A 374 -5.35 7.41 -12.38
N ILE A 375 -6.68 7.32 -12.41
CA ILE A 375 -7.40 6.08 -12.22
C ILE A 375 -7.59 5.45 -13.60
N GLU A 376 -6.98 4.28 -13.80
CA GLU A 376 -7.30 3.45 -14.96
C GLU A 376 -8.77 3.03 -14.86
N SER A 377 -9.58 3.59 -15.74
CA SER A 377 -10.99 3.26 -15.87
C SER A 377 -11.32 3.17 -17.35
N GLU A 378 -12.18 2.22 -17.70
CA GLU A 378 -12.78 2.20 -19.02
C GLU A 378 -13.62 3.48 -19.16
N ILE A 379 -13.17 4.39 -20.02
CA ILE A 379 -13.92 5.61 -20.33
C ILE A 379 -15.30 5.17 -20.81
N LYS A 380 -16.34 5.43 -19.99
CA LYS A 380 -17.73 5.17 -20.38
C LYS A 380 -18.10 6.11 -21.53
N GLU A 381 -18.12 5.57 -22.75
CA GLU A 381 -18.66 6.27 -23.91
C GLU A 381 -20.16 6.48 -23.69
N ILE A 382 -20.59 7.74 -23.54
CA ILE A 382 -22.02 8.07 -23.44
C ILE A 382 -22.60 8.08 -24.86
N ARG A 383 -23.61 7.23 -25.07
CA ARG A 383 -24.37 7.14 -26.32
C ARG A 383 -25.81 7.62 -26.11
N GLY A 384 -26.25 8.55 -26.95
CA GLY A 384 -27.61 9.08 -26.91
C GLY A 384 -27.72 10.34 -26.07
N ASP A 385 -28.23 10.20 -24.85
CA ASP A 385 -28.78 11.28 -24.02
C ASP A 385 -27.75 12.37 -23.63
N ILE A 386 -27.90 13.55 -24.23
CA ILE A 386 -27.08 14.74 -23.97
C ILE A 386 -27.21 15.21 -22.50
N SER A 387 -28.35 15.00 -21.84
CA SER A 387 -28.51 15.39 -20.42
C SER A 387 -27.61 14.60 -19.46
N GLN A 388 -27.14 13.42 -19.90
CA GLN A 388 -26.20 12.58 -19.15
C GLN A 388 -24.74 12.98 -19.38
N VAL A 389 -24.46 13.86 -20.34
CA VAL A 389 -23.10 14.30 -20.63
C VAL A 389 -22.55 15.07 -19.44
N ARG A 390 -21.32 14.72 -19.05
CA ARG A 390 -20.53 15.38 -18.01
C ARG A 390 -19.19 15.80 -18.61
N GLY A 391 -18.55 16.82 -18.05
CA GLY A 391 -17.20 17.20 -18.48
C GLY A 391 -16.25 16.02 -18.39
N GLY A 392 -15.37 15.87 -19.38
CA GLY A 392 -14.42 14.76 -19.51
C GLY A 392 -14.98 13.49 -20.17
N THR A 393 -16.29 13.34 -20.35
CA THR A 393 -16.83 12.11 -20.95
C THR A 393 -16.57 12.06 -22.46
N LYS A 394 -16.14 10.89 -22.98
CA LYS A 394 -16.20 10.62 -24.41
C LYS A 394 -17.66 10.46 -24.81
N ILE A 395 -18.07 11.20 -25.82
CA ILE A 395 -19.44 11.18 -26.30
C ILE A 395 -19.49 10.70 -27.74
N ASP A 396 -20.57 9.99 -28.05
CA ASP A 396 -20.98 9.62 -29.39
C ASP A 396 -22.50 9.80 -29.48
N THR A 397 -22.94 11.03 -29.76
CA THR A 397 -24.35 11.43 -29.74
C THR A 397 -24.82 11.96 -31.08
N LYS A 398 -26.14 11.87 -31.33
CA LYS A 398 -26.82 12.53 -32.45
C LYS A 398 -27.65 13.69 -31.91
N GLY A 399 -27.57 14.84 -32.55
CA GLY A 399 -28.41 16.00 -32.23
C GLY A 399 -28.74 16.82 -33.46
N THR A 400 -29.80 17.60 -33.36
CA THR A 400 -30.23 18.56 -34.39
C THR A 400 -29.53 19.89 -34.17
N VAL A 401 -28.94 20.46 -35.22
CA VAL A 401 -28.33 21.79 -35.16
C VAL A 401 -29.43 22.83 -34.90
N ILE A 402 -29.41 23.47 -33.74
CA ILE A 402 -30.38 24.52 -33.37
C ILE A 402 -29.80 25.93 -33.45
N SER A 403 -28.47 26.04 -33.49
CA SER A 403 -27.77 27.30 -33.76
C SER A 403 -26.41 27.04 -34.41
N LYS A 404 -25.69 28.10 -34.81
CA LYS A 404 -24.39 28.01 -35.50
C LYS A 404 -23.37 27.04 -34.86
N ASN A 405 -23.48 26.82 -33.55
CA ASN A 405 -22.59 25.96 -32.80
C ASN A 405 -23.29 25.19 -31.68
N ILE A 406 -24.60 24.93 -31.77
CA ILE A 406 -25.33 24.17 -30.74
C ILE A 406 -26.14 23.06 -31.40
N ILE A 407 -26.07 21.87 -30.81
CA ILE A 407 -26.95 20.74 -31.12
C ILE A 407 -27.86 20.40 -29.95
N ASP A 408 -29.06 19.89 -30.25
CA ASP A 408 -30.06 19.45 -29.29
C ASP A 408 -30.60 18.08 -29.72
N ASP A 409 -30.62 17.10 -28.81
CA ASP A 409 -31.13 15.75 -29.04
C ASP A 409 -32.54 15.52 -28.46
N GLY A 410 -33.16 16.56 -27.89
CA GLY A 410 -34.45 16.52 -27.19
C GLY A 410 -34.33 16.28 -25.68
N THR A 411 -33.15 15.93 -25.18
CA THR A 411 -32.86 15.74 -23.75
C THR A 411 -31.99 16.87 -23.18
N GLY A 412 -31.17 17.50 -24.03
CA GLY A 412 -30.34 18.63 -23.64
C GLY A 412 -29.60 19.24 -24.82
N CYS A 413 -28.82 20.29 -24.55
CA CYS A 413 -28.07 21.02 -25.57
C CYS A 413 -26.56 20.94 -25.32
N ILE A 414 -25.77 20.79 -26.38
CA ILE A 414 -24.31 20.86 -26.35
C ILE A 414 -23.81 21.93 -27.32
N LYS A 415 -22.83 22.71 -26.85
CA LYS A 415 -22.15 23.70 -27.67
C LYS A 415 -20.88 23.11 -28.31
N ILE A 416 -20.64 23.39 -29.59
CA ILE A 416 -19.49 22.91 -30.36
C ILE A 416 -18.59 24.10 -30.68
N PRO A 417 -17.62 24.45 -29.80
CA PRO A 417 -16.77 25.60 -30.02
C PRO A 417 -15.87 25.42 -31.25
N ASN A 418 -15.55 26.54 -31.91
CA ASN A 418 -14.53 26.65 -32.96
C ASN A 418 -14.78 25.80 -34.22
N GLN A 419 -16.02 25.37 -34.48
CA GLN A 419 -16.38 24.67 -35.70
C GLN A 419 -17.75 25.12 -36.19
N GLU A 420 -17.87 25.42 -37.49
CA GLU A 420 -19.17 25.69 -38.10
C GLU A 420 -19.95 24.38 -38.26
N LEU A 421 -21.13 24.32 -37.65
CA LEU A 421 -22.06 23.22 -37.85
C LEU A 421 -22.79 23.36 -39.20
N PRO A 422 -23.33 22.25 -39.74
CA PRO A 422 -24.25 22.28 -40.88
C PRO A 422 -25.46 23.21 -40.64
N GLU A 423 -26.26 23.41 -41.68
CA GLU A 423 -27.45 24.28 -41.61
C GLU A 423 -28.37 23.90 -40.43
N ILE A 424 -28.95 24.93 -39.78
CA ILE A 424 -29.92 24.74 -38.70
C ILE A 424 -31.04 23.81 -39.16
N GLY A 425 -31.38 22.83 -38.33
CA GLY A 425 -32.31 21.74 -38.65
C GLY A 425 -31.65 20.46 -39.16
N THR A 426 -30.34 20.48 -39.45
CA THR A 426 -29.60 19.27 -39.84
C THR A 426 -29.35 18.39 -38.62
N THR A 427 -29.63 17.09 -38.71
CA THR A 427 -29.17 16.12 -37.71
C THR A 427 -27.71 15.75 -37.97
N VAL A 428 -26.89 15.84 -36.93
CA VAL A 428 -25.47 15.51 -36.95
C VAL A 428 -25.15 14.50 -35.87
N ARG A 429 -24.18 13.62 -36.15
CA ARG A 429 -23.54 12.78 -35.14
C ARG A 429 -22.22 13.42 -34.74
N ILE A 430 -22.02 13.60 -33.44
CA ILE A 430 -20.83 14.20 -32.86
C ILE A 430 -20.11 13.15 -32.02
N LYS A 431 -18.86 12.92 -32.37
CA LYS A 431 -17.90 12.17 -31.54
C LYS A 431 -16.85 13.12 -31.02
N GLY A 432 -16.60 13.10 -29.72
CA GLY A 432 -15.60 13.96 -29.09
C GLY A 432 -15.56 13.80 -27.59
N THR A 433 -14.79 14.67 -26.92
CA THR A 433 -14.76 14.73 -25.46
C THR A 433 -15.53 15.96 -25.01
N ALA A 434 -16.47 15.76 -24.10
CA ALA A 434 -17.19 16.85 -23.48
C ALA A 434 -16.27 17.63 -22.53
N GLU A 435 -16.42 18.94 -22.50
CA GLU A 435 -15.79 19.88 -21.59
C GLU A 435 -16.92 20.64 -20.90
N ARG A 436 -16.78 20.93 -19.61
CA ARG A 436 -17.74 21.74 -18.90
C ARG A 436 -17.13 23.12 -18.65
N GLN A 437 -17.91 24.17 -18.89
CA GLN A 437 -17.62 25.53 -18.44
C GLN A 437 -18.84 26.05 -17.71
N GLY A 438 -18.82 26.01 -16.38
CA GLY A 438 -19.97 26.38 -15.55
C GLY A 438 -21.16 25.45 -15.78
N SER A 439 -22.31 25.98 -16.23
CA SER A 439 -23.51 25.19 -16.56
C SER A 439 -23.56 24.72 -18.01
N THR A 440 -22.61 25.11 -18.85
CA THR A 440 -22.62 24.79 -20.28
C THR A 440 -21.69 23.62 -20.58
N HIS A 441 -22.23 22.59 -21.25
CA HIS A 441 -21.43 21.52 -21.83
C HIS A 441 -20.98 21.94 -23.24
N THR A 442 -19.67 22.00 -23.44
CA THR A 442 -19.06 22.11 -24.75
C THR A 442 -18.50 20.76 -25.17
N VAL A 443 -18.36 20.49 -26.46
CA VAL A 443 -17.65 19.30 -26.93
C VAL A 443 -16.61 19.73 -27.92
N LYS A 444 -15.36 19.32 -27.70
CA LYS A 444 -14.32 19.39 -28.73
C LYS A 444 -14.53 18.21 -29.68
N PRO A 445 -15.04 18.44 -30.89
CA PRO A 445 -15.38 17.35 -31.78
C PRO A 445 -14.10 16.72 -32.35
N GLN A 446 -14.00 15.41 -32.25
CA GLN A 446 -13.04 14.61 -33.02
C GLN A 446 -13.59 14.29 -34.40
N LYS A 447 -14.91 14.12 -34.51
CA LYS A 447 -15.61 13.86 -35.77
C LYS A 447 -17.03 14.44 -35.72
N ILE A 448 -17.42 15.09 -36.82
CA ILE A 448 -18.79 15.53 -37.06
C ILE A 448 -19.25 14.89 -38.37
N GLU A 449 -20.32 14.10 -38.32
CA GLU A 449 -20.90 13.47 -39.50
C GLU A 449 -22.32 13.97 -39.71
N LYS A 450 -22.63 14.45 -40.91
CA LYS A 450 -24.03 14.57 -41.33
C LYS A 450 -24.60 13.16 -41.39
N THR A 451 -25.65 12.89 -40.64
CA THR A 451 -26.34 11.62 -40.73
C THR A 451 -27.39 11.69 -41.84
N HIS A 452 -27.54 10.62 -42.63
CA HIS A 452 -28.60 10.52 -43.62
C HIS A 452 -29.95 10.66 -42.90
N GLN A 453 -30.84 11.49 -43.46
CA GLN A 453 -32.26 11.39 -43.12
C GLN A 453 -32.77 10.12 -43.79
N ASP A 454 -33.21 9.15 -43.00
CA ASP A 454 -33.96 8.03 -43.54
C ASP A 454 -35.31 8.56 -44.05
N PRO A 455 -35.63 8.43 -45.35
CA PRO A 455 -36.92 8.87 -45.89
C PRO A 455 -38.11 8.30 -45.12
N GLU A 456 -37.99 7.08 -44.57
CA GLU A 456 -39.04 6.44 -43.78
C GLU A 456 -39.20 7.08 -42.39
N ASP A 457 -38.11 7.58 -41.79
CA ASP A 457 -38.18 8.34 -40.53
C ASP A 457 -38.79 9.72 -40.74
N ILE A 458 -38.57 10.37 -41.89
CA ILE A 458 -39.26 11.62 -42.27
C ILE A 458 -40.76 11.35 -42.42
N GLU A 459 -41.14 10.27 -43.10
CA GLU A 459 -42.55 9.93 -43.35
C GLU A 459 -43.28 9.61 -42.03
N ARG A 460 -42.63 8.88 -41.11
CA ARG A 460 -43.14 8.61 -39.76
C ARG A 460 -43.31 9.87 -38.91
N ILE A 461 -42.34 10.78 -38.94
CA ILE A 461 -42.40 12.06 -38.20
C ILE A 461 -43.47 12.99 -38.79
N LEU A 462 -43.63 13.02 -40.12
CA LEU A 462 -44.68 13.78 -40.80
C LEU A 462 -46.07 13.19 -40.54
N GLU A 463 -46.22 11.87 -40.47
CA GLU A 463 -47.46 11.20 -40.07
C GLU A 463 -47.83 11.54 -38.63
N GLU A 464 -46.89 11.43 -37.69
CA GLU A 464 -47.09 11.77 -36.28
C GLU A 464 -47.52 13.23 -36.09
N ALA A 465 -46.84 14.17 -36.75
CA ALA A 465 -47.18 15.59 -36.75
C ALA A 465 -48.59 15.86 -37.35
N ASN A 466 -48.99 15.14 -38.41
CA ASN A 466 -50.31 15.26 -39.00
C ASN A 466 -51.42 14.69 -38.11
N THR A 467 -51.17 13.61 -37.36
CA THR A 467 -52.11 13.10 -36.35
C THR A 467 -52.32 14.05 -35.18
N ILE A 468 -51.27 14.76 -34.75
CA ILE A 468 -51.35 15.78 -33.69
C ILE A 468 -52.15 17.01 -34.19
N THR A 469 -51.94 17.42 -35.44
CA THR A 469 -52.64 18.55 -36.05
C THR A 469 -54.14 18.27 -36.24
N ASN A 470 -54.52 17.05 -36.64
CA ASN A 470 -55.92 16.64 -36.80
C ASN A 470 -56.67 16.45 -35.47
N LYS A 471 -55.99 16.02 -34.39
CA LYS A 471 -56.57 15.98 -33.03
C LYS A 471 -56.84 17.39 -32.48
N THR A 472 -56.00 18.36 -32.84
CA THR A 472 -56.13 19.76 -32.38
C THR A 472 -57.27 20.50 -33.09
N GLN A 473 -57.52 20.22 -34.39
CA GLN A 473 -58.64 20.80 -35.13
C GLN A 473 -60.02 20.22 -34.73
N ASN A 474 -60.11 18.94 -34.35
CA ASN A 474 -61.37 18.34 -33.89
C ASN A 474 -61.78 18.79 -32.48
N ASN A 475 -60.83 19.23 -31.63
CA ASN A 475 -61.14 19.79 -30.32
C ASN A 475 -61.56 21.28 -30.35
N GLN A 476 -61.38 21.99 -31.47
CA GLN A 476 -61.82 23.38 -31.64
C GLN A 476 -63.22 23.54 -32.27
N LYS A 477 -63.87 22.45 -32.70
CA LYS A 477 -65.23 22.45 -33.29
C LYS A 477 -66.33 21.89 -32.37
N LYS A 478 -66.24 22.03 -31.04
CA LYS A 478 -67.40 21.87 -30.16
C LYS A 478 -68.11 23.23 -29.97
N PRO A 479 -69.41 23.34 -30.28
CA PRO A 479 -70.10 24.64 -30.29
C PRO A 479 -70.32 25.16 -28.86
N LYS A 480 -70.09 26.46 -28.67
CA LYS A 480 -70.65 27.23 -27.54
C LYS A 480 -72.17 27.24 -27.69
N ASN A 481 -72.87 26.32 -27.01
CA ASN A 481 -74.31 26.46 -26.82
C ASN A 481 -74.60 27.37 -25.63
N LYS A 482 -75.29 28.47 -25.95
CA LYS A 482 -75.98 29.38 -25.03
C LYS A 482 -77.23 28.72 -24.42
N GLN A 483 -77.72 29.38 -23.37
CA GLN A 483 -79.06 29.39 -22.77
C GLN A 483 -79.25 28.41 -21.59
N LYS A 484 -79.78 28.82 -20.44
CA LYS A 484 -80.72 29.91 -20.13
C LYS A 484 -80.34 30.67 -18.86
#